data_AF-S0ARM6-F1
#
_entry.id   AF-S0ARM6-F1
#
_cell.length_a   1.000
_cell.length_b   1.000
_cell.length_c   1.000
_cell.angle_alpha   90.00
_cell.angle_beta   90.00
_cell.angle_gamma   90.00
#
_symmetry.space_group_name_H-M   'P 1'
#
loop_
_entity.id
_entity.type
_entity.pdbx_description
1 polymer ?
#
loop_
_entity_poly.entity_id
_entity_poly.type
_entity_poly.pdbx_seq_one_letter_code
_entity_poly.pdbx_strand_id
1 'polypeptide(L)'
;MIIISTLGKMHENTIGYGYEDLITYLGELKVKNLIITYTSRHNYNMKQDEFREIKLLENSFNVFFPEIDYDKYNELLTRYSLETHNAEEVTKKNIVDIIETVINSYLKGYWKSPETVNSEVTDSIYRVKNKFIQSVNPEYIEKYWLPLHMDVYNYIETNKNKYDAVISDVESAFFYKEEKL
;
A
#
# COMPACT_ATOMS: atom_id res chain seq x y z
N MET A 1 -14.29 10.85 4.93
CA MET A 1 -13.54 9.73 4.35
C MET A 1 -12.27 9.54 5.18
N ILE A 2 -11.92 8.31 5.53
CA ILE A 2 -10.71 7.99 6.31
C ILE A 2 -9.76 7.13 5.47
N ILE A 3 -8.44 7.28 5.66
CA ILE A 3 -7.45 6.41 5.03
C ILE A 3 -7.01 5.38 6.06
N ILE A 4 -7.10 4.12 5.69
CA ILE A 4 -6.71 2.99 6.53
C ILE A 4 -5.65 2.19 5.79
N SER A 5 -4.50 2.05 6.46
CA SER A 5 -3.39 1.23 6.03
C SER A 5 -3.73 -0.25 6.22
N THR A 6 -3.37 -1.06 5.23
CA THR A 6 -3.45 -2.52 5.29
C THR A 6 -2.07 -3.17 5.11
N LEU A 7 -1.91 -4.35 5.71
CA LEU A 7 -0.76 -5.23 5.54
C LEU A 7 -0.88 -6.13 4.29
N GLY A 8 -2.05 -6.22 3.66
CA GLY A 8 -2.30 -7.13 2.54
C GLY A 8 -1.91 -8.57 2.89
N LYS A 9 -1.08 -9.23 2.07
CA LYS A 9 -0.61 -10.60 2.37
C LYS A 9 0.20 -10.71 3.67
N MET A 10 0.78 -9.62 4.17
CA MET A 10 1.60 -9.66 5.38
C MET A 10 0.78 -9.94 6.65
N HIS A 11 -0.55 -9.82 6.61
CA HIS A 11 -1.44 -10.29 7.68
C HIS A 11 -1.22 -11.76 8.05
N GLU A 12 -0.87 -12.62 7.08
CA GLU A 12 -0.66 -14.05 7.32
C GLU A 12 0.56 -14.35 8.21
N ASN A 13 1.51 -13.41 8.24
CA ASN A 13 2.80 -13.57 8.90
C ASN A 13 3.02 -12.56 10.02
N THR A 14 1.98 -11.79 10.39
CA THR A 14 2.05 -10.78 11.45
C THR A 14 1.37 -11.32 12.71
N ILE A 15 2.16 -11.56 13.75
CA ILE A 15 1.64 -12.12 15.01
C ILE A 15 0.85 -11.05 15.76
N GLY A 16 -0.42 -11.34 16.03
CA GLY A 16 -1.30 -10.49 16.84
C GLY A 16 -2.13 -9.47 16.04
N TYR A 17 -1.96 -9.41 14.71
CA TYR A 17 -2.81 -8.60 13.84
C TYR A 17 -3.00 -9.29 12.50
N GLY A 18 -4.18 -9.85 12.29
CA GLY A 18 -4.58 -10.54 11.07
C GLY A 18 -5.78 -9.89 10.37
N TYR A 19 -6.28 -10.57 9.33
CA TYR A 19 -7.37 -10.06 8.49
C TYR A 19 -8.64 -9.71 9.30
N GLU A 20 -9.03 -10.54 10.27
CA GLU A 20 -10.24 -10.34 11.07
C GLU A 20 -10.15 -9.10 11.98
N ASP A 21 -8.95 -8.75 12.44
CA ASP A 21 -8.71 -7.56 13.26
C ASP A 21 -8.96 -6.28 12.43
N LEU A 22 -8.53 -6.26 11.16
CA LEU A 22 -8.83 -5.16 10.24
C LEU A 22 -10.34 -5.04 9.98
N ILE A 23 -11.03 -6.15 9.73
CA ILE A 23 -12.47 -6.16 9.45
C ILE A 23 -13.26 -5.66 10.66
N THR A 24 -12.91 -6.15 11.85
CA THR A 24 -13.53 -5.73 13.12
C THR A 24 -13.35 -4.23 13.31
N TYR A 25 -12.14 -3.72 13.12
CA TYR A 25 -11.82 -2.30 13.21
C TYR A 25 -12.65 -1.44 12.24
N LEU A 26 -12.77 -1.86 10.98
CA LEU A 26 -13.61 -1.17 9.99
C LEU A 26 -15.09 -1.16 10.40
N GLY A 27 -15.57 -2.26 10.99
CA GLY A 27 -16.92 -2.37 11.54
C GLY A 27 -17.17 -1.39 12.71
N GLU A 28 -16.21 -1.26 13.63
CA GLU A 28 -16.27 -0.32 14.75
C GLU A 28 -16.32 1.15 14.29
N LEU A 29 -15.61 1.46 13.20
CA LEU A 29 -15.63 2.77 12.54
C LEU A 29 -16.92 3.03 11.74
N LYS A 30 -17.85 2.06 11.68
CA LYS A 30 -19.13 2.13 10.97
C LYS A 30 -18.98 2.41 9.48
N VAL A 31 -17.88 1.97 8.90
CA VAL A 31 -17.58 2.07 7.48
C VAL A 31 -18.50 1.12 6.70
N LYS A 32 -19.01 1.56 5.55
CA LYS A 32 -19.84 0.71 4.65
C LYS A 32 -19.27 0.62 3.26
N ASN A 33 -18.75 1.72 2.73
CA ASN A 33 -18.23 1.83 1.37
C ASN A 33 -16.71 1.99 1.43
N LEU A 34 -15.99 1.05 0.83
CA LEU A 34 -14.53 0.98 0.80
C LEU A 34 -14.01 1.14 -0.61
N ILE A 35 -12.94 1.89 -0.81
CA ILE A 35 -12.15 1.83 -2.04
C ILE A 35 -10.79 1.18 -1.78
N ILE A 36 -10.43 0.15 -2.56
CA ILE A 36 -9.13 -0.52 -2.49
C ILE A 36 -8.19 0.10 -3.52
N THR A 37 -7.02 0.58 -3.09
CA THR A 37 -6.14 1.40 -3.94
C THR A 37 -4.81 0.75 -4.32
N TYR A 38 -4.59 -0.50 -3.93
CA TYR A 38 -3.35 -1.22 -4.21
C TYR A 38 -3.49 -2.29 -5.31
N THR A 39 -4.67 -2.40 -5.94
CA THR A 39 -4.90 -3.32 -7.07
C THR A 39 -6.12 -2.87 -7.90
N SER A 40 -6.27 -3.42 -9.10
CA SER A 40 -7.46 -3.23 -9.94
C SER A 40 -8.48 -4.34 -9.73
N ARG A 41 -9.75 -4.08 -10.09
CA ARG A 41 -10.80 -5.11 -10.10
C ARG A 41 -10.43 -6.29 -11.00
N HIS A 42 -9.79 -6.01 -12.15
CA HIS A 42 -9.34 -7.03 -13.09
C HIS A 42 -8.29 -7.95 -12.47
N ASN A 43 -7.24 -7.37 -11.88
CA ASN A 43 -6.15 -8.11 -11.26
C ASN A 43 -6.65 -8.91 -10.04
N TYR A 44 -7.53 -8.32 -9.23
CA TYR A 44 -8.20 -9.04 -8.14
C TYR A 44 -8.94 -10.30 -8.64
N ASN A 45 -9.75 -10.15 -9.69
CA ASN A 45 -10.51 -11.27 -10.26
C ASN A 45 -9.61 -12.38 -10.83
N MET A 46 -8.45 -12.03 -11.39
CA MET A 46 -7.51 -13.02 -11.94
C MET A 46 -6.71 -13.75 -10.86
N LYS A 47 -6.44 -13.11 -9.72
CA LYS A 47 -5.55 -13.62 -8.67
C LYS A 47 -6.19 -13.57 -7.29
N GLN A 48 -7.42 -14.06 -7.17
CA GLN A 48 -8.19 -13.94 -5.91
C GLN A 48 -7.46 -14.52 -4.68
N ASP A 49 -6.71 -15.62 -4.87
CA ASP A 49 -5.93 -16.24 -3.79
C ASP A 49 -4.83 -15.31 -3.24
N GLU A 50 -4.34 -14.38 -4.06
CA GLU A 50 -3.35 -13.39 -3.65
C GLU A 50 -3.96 -12.22 -2.86
N PHE A 51 -5.28 -12.08 -2.90
CA PHE A 51 -6.03 -10.95 -2.33
C PHE A 51 -7.11 -11.44 -1.37
N ARG A 52 -6.74 -12.39 -0.50
CA ARG A 52 -7.63 -12.96 0.53
C ARG A 52 -8.30 -11.89 1.38
N GLU A 53 -7.59 -10.81 1.71
CA GLU A 53 -8.16 -9.66 2.42
C GLU A 53 -9.37 -9.07 1.69
N ILE A 54 -9.24 -8.74 0.41
CA ILE A 54 -10.30 -8.13 -0.38
C ILE A 54 -11.53 -9.03 -0.41
N LYS A 55 -11.33 -10.35 -0.54
CA LYS A 55 -12.41 -11.33 -0.48
C LYS A 55 -13.15 -11.31 0.86
N LEU A 56 -12.44 -11.14 1.97
CA LEU A 56 -13.06 -11.03 3.29
C LEU A 56 -13.78 -9.69 3.46
N LEU A 57 -13.22 -8.60 2.93
CA LEU A 57 -13.85 -7.27 2.94
C LEU A 57 -15.16 -7.26 2.13
N GLU A 58 -15.20 -7.92 0.96
CA GLU A 58 -16.42 -8.01 0.13
C GLU A 58 -17.58 -8.73 0.83
N ASN A 59 -17.32 -9.56 1.86
CA ASN A 59 -18.38 -10.20 2.64
C ASN A 59 -19.07 -9.25 3.63
N SER A 60 -18.42 -8.15 3.99
CA SER A 60 -18.83 -7.25 5.07
C SER A 60 -19.10 -5.81 4.62
N PHE A 61 -18.55 -5.40 3.47
CA PHE A 61 -18.55 -4.02 2.99
C PHE A 61 -18.82 -3.94 1.48
N ASN A 62 -19.26 -2.77 1.02
CA ASN A 62 -19.32 -2.45 -0.40
C ASN A 62 -17.92 -2.04 -0.88
N VAL A 63 -17.26 -2.92 -1.63
CA VAL A 63 -15.88 -2.73 -2.08
C VAL A 63 -15.83 -2.20 -3.51
N PHE A 64 -15.12 -1.09 -3.68
CA PHE A 64 -14.86 -0.41 -4.94
C PHE A 64 -13.38 -0.44 -5.28
N PHE A 65 -13.08 -0.24 -6.56
CA PHE A 65 -11.72 -0.16 -7.10
C PHE A 65 -11.61 1.10 -7.95
N PRO A 66 -10.45 1.77 -7.95
CA PRO A 66 -10.22 2.92 -8.81
C PRO A 66 -10.09 2.48 -10.27
N GLU A 67 -10.58 3.32 -11.18
CA GLU A 67 -10.45 3.14 -12.64
C GLU A 67 -9.07 3.61 -13.11
N ILE A 68 -8.03 2.94 -12.63
CA ILE A 68 -6.62 3.24 -12.93
C ILE A 68 -6.03 2.12 -13.77
N ASP A 69 -5.27 2.50 -14.78
CA ASP A 69 -4.52 1.58 -15.63
C ASP A 69 -3.27 1.09 -14.88
N TYR A 70 -3.45 0.09 -14.02
CA TYR A 70 -2.34 -0.53 -13.29
C TYR A 70 -1.39 -1.30 -14.21
N ASP A 71 -1.82 -1.71 -15.41
CA ASP A 71 -0.95 -2.45 -16.34
C ASP A 71 0.13 -1.52 -16.91
N LYS A 72 -0.23 -0.29 -17.27
CA LYS A 72 0.74 0.77 -17.58
C LYS A 72 1.76 0.94 -16.46
N TYR A 73 1.31 0.94 -15.19
CA TYR A 73 2.21 1.12 -14.04
C TYR A 73 3.07 -0.11 -13.75
N ASN A 74 2.60 -1.32 -14.04
CA ASN A 74 3.40 -2.54 -13.96
C ASN A 74 4.56 -2.54 -14.97
N GLU A 75 4.35 -2.02 -16.18
CA GLU A 75 5.42 -1.84 -17.17
C GLU A 75 6.46 -0.83 -16.70
N LEU A 76 6.02 0.30 -16.13
CA LEU A 76 6.90 1.33 -15.58
C LEU A 76 7.68 0.81 -14.37
N LEU A 77 7.03 0.08 -13.47
CA LEU A 77 7.68 -0.60 -12.34
C LEU A 77 8.83 -1.48 -12.85
N THR A 78 8.55 -2.33 -13.83
CA THR A 78 9.56 -3.24 -14.39
C THR A 78 10.74 -2.45 -14.97
N ARG A 79 10.45 -1.42 -15.77
CA ARG A 79 11.46 -0.60 -16.46
C ARG A 79 12.36 0.21 -15.51
N TYR A 80 11.80 0.73 -14.42
CA TYR A 80 12.51 1.63 -13.50
C TYR A 80 12.93 0.96 -12.19
N SER A 81 12.62 -0.33 -12.02
CA SER A 81 13.17 -1.12 -10.92
C SER A 81 14.69 -1.20 -11.02
N LEU A 82 15.37 -1.41 -9.89
CA LEU A 82 16.81 -1.61 -9.88
C LEU A 82 17.14 -2.91 -10.61
N GLU A 83 17.64 -2.79 -11.83
CA GLU A 83 18.18 -3.89 -12.60
C GLU A 83 19.55 -4.32 -12.01
N THR A 84 20.08 -5.45 -12.43
CA THR A 84 21.37 -5.98 -11.92
C THR A 84 22.36 -6.16 -13.05
N HIS A 85 22.58 -5.12 -13.85
CA HIS A 85 23.44 -5.18 -15.03
C HIS A 85 24.91 -4.87 -14.68
N ASN A 86 25.15 -4.08 -13.64
CA ASN A 86 26.51 -3.74 -13.19
C ASN A 86 26.66 -3.76 -11.65
N ALA A 87 27.91 -3.63 -11.18
CA ALA A 87 28.24 -3.70 -9.75
C ALA A 87 27.62 -2.56 -8.92
N GLU A 88 27.47 -1.37 -9.49
CA GLU A 88 26.83 -0.24 -8.81
C GLU A 88 25.35 -0.54 -8.58
N GLU A 89 24.63 -0.99 -9.61
CA GLU A 89 23.21 -1.33 -9.52
C GLU A 89 22.95 -2.51 -8.58
N VAL A 90 23.79 -3.54 -8.62
CA VAL A 90 23.74 -4.65 -7.65
C VAL A 90 23.93 -4.13 -6.23
N THR A 91 24.86 -3.20 -6.02
CA THR A 91 25.08 -2.58 -4.70
C THR A 91 23.85 -1.80 -4.26
N LYS A 92 23.27 -0.96 -5.13
CA LYS A 92 22.04 -0.22 -4.86
C LYS A 92 20.89 -1.14 -4.47
N LYS A 93 20.68 -2.22 -5.24
CA LYS A 93 19.65 -3.22 -4.98
C LYS A 93 19.84 -3.88 -3.61
N ASN A 94 21.04 -4.35 -3.33
CA ASN A 94 21.35 -4.98 -2.04
C ASN A 94 21.09 -4.04 -0.85
N ILE A 95 21.40 -2.75 -0.99
CA ILE A 95 21.12 -1.76 0.06
C ILE A 95 19.61 -1.59 0.27
N VAL A 96 18.83 -1.49 -0.81
CA VAL A 96 17.36 -1.41 -0.75
C VAL A 96 16.77 -2.67 -0.10
N ASP A 97 17.23 -3.85 -0.49
CA ASP A 97 16.77 -5.14 0.05
C ASP A 97 17.07 -5.26 1.57
N ILE A 98 18.24 -4.79 2.02
CA ILE A 98 18.60 -4.74 3.44
C ILE A 98 17.64 -3.83 4.20
N ILE A 99 17.39 -2.62 3.68
CA ILE A 99 16.48 -1.66 4.33
C ILE A 99 15.07 -2.22 4.41
N GLU A 100 14.58 -2.81 3.33
CA GLU A 100 13.26 -3.45 3.31
C GLU A 100 13.17 -4.59 4.32
N THR A 101 14.20 -5.43 4.40
CA THR A 101 14.26 -6.51 5.39
C THR A 101 14.24 -5.98 6.82
N VAL A 102 15.01 -4.93 7.11
CA VAL A 102 15.07 -4.31 8.45
C VAL A 102 13.73 -3.68 8.82
N ILE A 103 13.13 -2.91 7.91
CA ILE A 103 11.83 -2.26 8.10
C ILE A 103 10.76 -3.33 8.36
N ASN A 104 10.66 -4.33 7.50
CA ASN A 104 9.66 -5.39 7.62
C ASN A 104 9.83 -6.19 8.91
N SER A 105 11.07 -6.47 9.33
CA SER A 105 11.34 -7.20 10.59
C SER A 105 10.93 -6.39 11.81
N TYR A 106 11.28 -5.10 11.83
CA TYR A 106 10.87 -4.19 12.91
C TYR A 106 9.34 -4.04 12.96
N LEU A 107 8.71 -3.73 11.82
CA LEU A 107 7.29 -3.45 11.74
C LEU A 107 6.42 -4.68 12.03
N LYS A 108 6.80 -5.89 11.60
CA LYS A 108 6.10 -7.12 12.03
C LYS A 108 6.12 -7.33 13.55
N GLY A 109 7.19 -6.91 14.21
CA GLY A 109 7.27 -6.89 15.66
C GLY A 109 6.38 -5.83 16.29
N TYR A 110 6.28 -4.66 15.65
CA TYR A 110 5.52 -3.50 16.13
C TYR A 110 4.01 -3.60 15.89
N TRP A 111 3.57 -4.16 14.76
CA TRP A 111 2.17 -4.30 14.39
C TRP A 111 1.48 -5.35 15.25
N LYS A 112 0.61 -4.88 16.14
CA LYS A 112 -0.13 -5.69 17.11
C LYS A 112 -1.61 -5.33 17.17
N SER A 113 -2.01 -4.28 16.44
CA SER A 113 -3.38 -3.75 16.43
C SER A 113 -3.57 -2.78 15.25
N PRO A 114 -4.82 -2.43 14.90
CA PRO A 114 -5.09 -1.42 13.88
C PRO A 114 -4.39 -0.08 14.15
N GLU A 115 -4.31 0.33 15.41
CA GLU A 115 -3.69 1.59 15.82
C GLU A 115 -2.20 1.61 15.50
N THR A 116 -1.49 0.49 15.74
CA THR A 116 -0.06 0.38 15.41
C THR A 116 0.19 0.37 13.91
N VAL A 117 -0.67 -0.29 13.13
CA VAL A 117 -0.57 -0.30 11.65
C VAL A 117 -0.86 1.07 11.06
N ASN A 118 -1.80 1.81 11.65
CA ASN A 118 -2.21 3.14 11.20
C ASN A 118 -1.49 4.28 11.95
N SER A 119 -0.42 4.00 12.69
CA SER A 119 0.28 5.00 13.50
C SER A 119 1.25 5.86 12.67
N GLU A 120 1.57 7.04 13.20
CA GLU A 120 2.63 7.89 12.65
C GLU A 120 3.99 7.17 12.65
N VAL A 121 4.23 6.18 13.53
CA VAL A 121 5.47 5.39 13.50
C VAL A 121 5.57 4.56 12.22
N THR A 122 4.48 3.89 11.83
CA THR A 122 4.44 3.14 10.57
C THR A 122 4.59 4.07 9.37
N ASP A 123 3.81 5.17 9.35
CA ASP A 123 3.85 6.14 8.25
C ASP A 123 5.24 6.79 8.10
N SER A 124 5.88 7.19 9.20
CA SER A 124 7.20 7.83 9.17
C SER A 124 8.31 6.86 8.75
N ILE A 125 8.23 5.57 9.07
CA ILE A 125 9.19 4.57 8.57
C ILE A 125 9.07 4.40 7.06
N TYR A 126 7.86 4.29 6.51
CA TYR A 126 7.67 4.20 5.06
C TYR A 126 8.00 5.49 4.32
N ARG A 127 7.76 6.66 4.94
CA ARG A 127 8.25 7.95 4.44
C ARG A 127 9.76 7.98 4.32
N VAL A 128 10.48 7.48 5.33
CA VAL A 128 11.95 7.38 5.29
C VAL A 128 12.41 6.35 4.25
N LYS A 129 11.74 5.20 4.14
CA LYS A 129 11.99 4.22 3.06
C LYS A 129 11.86 4.88 1.68
N ASN A 130 10.79 5.61 1.45
CA ASN A 130 10.53 6.29 0.18
C ASN A 130 11.60 7.34 -0.15
N LYS A 131 11.97 8.21 0.81
CA LYS A 131 13.06 9.18 0.63
C LYS A 131 14.41 8.51 0.36
N PHE A 132 14.67 7.38 1.01
CA PHE A 132 15.87 6.60 0.75
C PHE A 132 15.87 6.05 -0.69
N ILE A 133 14.78 5.43 -1.12
CA ILE A 133 14.62 4.94 -2.49
C ILE A 133 14.76 6.08 -3.49
N GLN A 134 14.18 7.25 -3.23
CA GLN A 134 14.34 8.44 -4.08
C GLN A 134 15.81 8.85 -4.25
N SER A 135 16.62 8.71 -3.18
CA SER A 135 18.04 9.06 -3.22
C SER A 135 18.87 8.04 -4.00
N VAL A 136 18.48 6.76 -3.96
CA VAL A 136 19.21 5.66 -4.60
C VAL A 136 18.78 5.40 -6.04
N ASN A 137 17.48 5.54 -6.31
CA ASN A 137 16.83 5.33 -7.59
C ASN A 137 15.75 6.42 -7.79
N PRO A 138 16.15 7.66 -8.15
CA PRO A 138 15.19 8.75 -8.34
C PRO A 138 14.22 8.48 -9.49
N GLU A 139 14.65 7.81 -10.56
CA GLU A 139 13.79 7.50 -11.70
C GLU A 139 12.61 6.59 -11.31
N TYR A 140 12.82 5.63 -10.44
CA TYR A 140 11.73 4.81 -9.88
C TYR A 140 10.64 5.66 -9.22
N ILE A 141 11.04 6.68 -8.45
CA ILE A 141 10.08 7.56 -7.79
C ILE A 141 9.41 8.49 -8.81
N GLU A 142 10.19 9.18 -9.65
CA GLU A 142 9.68 10.21 -10.55
C GLU A 142 8.86 9.66 -11.72
N LYS A 143 9.19 8.47 -12.21
CA LYS A 143 8.59 7.89 -13.42
C LYS A 143 7.53 6.83 -13.14
N TYR A 144 7.61 6.17 -11.99
CA TYR A 144 6.68 5.10 -11.62
C TYR A 144 5.88 5.43 -10.36
N TRP A 145 6.54 5.53 -9.20
CA TRP A 145 5.85 5.54 -7.92
C TRP A 145 4.98 6.79 -7.75
N LEU A 146 5.55 7.98 -7.91
CA LEU A 146 4.82 9.23 -7.72
C LEU A 146 3.66 9.39 -8.73
N PRO A 147 3.84 9.16 -10.05
CA PRO A 147 2.73 9.23 -11.01
C PRO A 147 1.57 8.29 -10.67
N LEU A 148 1.84 7.05 -10.28
CA LEU A 148 0.79 6.10 -9.86
C LEU A 148 0.00 6.66 -8.66
N HIS A 149 0.71 7.09 -7.62
CA HIS A 149 0.08 7.56 -6.40
C HIS A 149 -0.68 8.86 -6.60
N MET A 150 -0.21 9.74 -7.49
CA MET A 150 -0.94 10.95 -7.89
C MET A 150 -2.24 10.62 -8.63
N ASP A 151 -2.23 9.67 -9.56
CA ASP A 151 -3.45 9.23 -10.25
C ASP A 151 -4.46 8.61 -9.28
N VAL A 152 -3.99 7.78 -8.35
CA VAL A 152 -4.80 7.21 -7.26
C VAL A 152 -5.40 8.30 -6.39
N TYR A 153 -4.58 9.24 -5.91
CA TYR A 153 -5.02 10.36 -5.08
C TYR A 153 -6.08 11.22 -5.80
N ASN A 154 -5.82 11.59 -7.05
CA ASN A 154 -6.75 12.39 -7.86
C ASN A 154 -8.09 11.67 -8.07
N TYR A 155 -8.06 10.35 -8.27
CA TYR A 155 -9.28 9.54 -8.37
C TYR A 155 -10.07 9.53 -7.05
N ILE A 156 -9.38 9.31 -5.93
CA ILE A 156 -9.97 9.35 -4.58
C ILE A 156 -10.65 10.70 -4.35
N GLU A 157 -9.95 11.81 -4.61
CA GLU A 157 -10.48 13.16 -4.37
C GLU A 157 -11.70 13.47 -5.23
N THR A 158 -11.64 13.12 -6.52
CA THR A 158 -12.77 13.31 -7.45
C THR A 158 -14.01 12.54 -7.00
N ASN A 159 -13.82 11.42 -6.28
CA ASN A 159 -14.88 10.51 -5.87
C ASN A 159 -15.10 10.46 -4.35
N LYS A 160 -14.58 11.41 -3.57
CA LYS A 160 -14.51 11.32 -2.10
C LYS A 160 -15.85 11.16 -1.37
N ASN A 161 -16.94 11.60 -1.99
CA ASN A 161 -18.29 11.45 -1.44
C ASN A 161 -18.91 10.06 -1.65
N LYS A 162 -18.25 9.18 -2.41
CA LYS A 162 -18.73 7.81 -2.68
C LYS A 162 -18.25 6.80 -1.64
N TYR A 163 -17.21 7.13 -0.87
CA TYR A 163 -16.50 6.18 -0.02
C TYR A 163 -16.43 6.68 1.42
N ASP A 164 -16.61 5.77 2.37
CA ASP A 164 -16.42 6.05 3.78
C ASP A 164 -14.93 5.92 4.15
N ALA A 165 -14.24 4.94 3.57
CA ALA A 165 -12.81 4.72 3.77
C ALA A 165 -12.04 4.31 2.50
N VAL A 166 -10.76 4.66 2.48
CA VAL A 166 -9.75 4.24 1.52
C VAL A 166 -8.88 3.18 2.18
N ILE A 167 -8.78 2.01 1.58
CA ILE A 167 -7.86 0.95 2.01
C ILE A 167 -6.64 0.96 1.10
N SER A 168 -5.50 1.32 1.68
CA SER A 168 -4.21 1.43 0.99
C SER A 168 -3.21 0.52 1.66
N ASP A 169 -2.26 -0.04 0.89
CA ASP A 169 -1.11 -0.70 1.49
C ASP A 169 -0.33 0.27 2.38
N VAL A 170 0.26 -0.26 3.45
CA VAL A 170 1.06 0.51 4.42
C VAL A 170 2.19 1.31 3.78
N GLU A 171 2.73 0.86 2.65
CA GLU A 171 3.84 1.56 1.98
C GLU A 171 3.39 2.82 1.26
N SER A 172 2.10 2.94 0.98
CA SER A 172 1.51 4.02 0.18
C SER A 172 0.59 4.92 1.01
N ALA A 173 0.05 4.40 2.12
CA ALA A 173 -0.94 5.10 2.93
C ALA A 173 -0.44 6.46 3.46
N PHE A 174 0.85 6.57 3.83
CA PHE A 174 1.42 7.83 4.32
C PHE A 174 1.27 8.97 3.29
N PHE A 175 1.43 8.66 2.00
CA PHE A 175 1.34 9.65 0.93
C PHE A 175 -0.05 10.26 0.85
N TYR A 176 -1.08 9.41 0.86
CA TYR A 176 -2.46 9.87 0.81
C TYR A 176 -2.87 10.66 2.07
N LYS A 177 -2.30 10.34 3.23
CA LYS A 177 -2.57 11.06 4.49
C LYS A 177 -1.92 12.45 4.50
N GLU A 178 -0.74 12.60 3.89
CA GLU A 178 0.03 13.86 3.88
C GLU A 178 -0.51 14.90 2.90
N GLU A 179 -0.98 14.46 1.74
CA GLU A 179 -1.59 15.33 0.72
C GLU A 179 -2.94 15.95 1.18
N LYS A 180 -3.34 15.75 2.45
CA LYS A 180 -4.54 16.30 3.10
C LYS A 180 -5.80 16.22 2.22
N LEU A 181 -6.44 15.05 2.23
CA LEU A 181 -7.85 14.91 1.85
C LEU A 181 -8.77 15.76 2.76
#